data_AF-A0A0G0X2K6-F1
#
_entry.id   AF-A0A0G0X2K6-F1
#
_cell.length_a   1.000
_cell.length_b   1.000
_cell.length_c   1.000
_cell.angle_alpha   90.00
_cell.angle_beta   90.00
_cell.angle_gamma   90.00
#
_symmetry.space_group_name_H-M   'P 1'
#
loop_
_entity.id
_entity.type
_entity.pdbx_description
1 polymer ?
#
loop_
_entity_poly.entity_id
_entity_poly.type
_entity_poly.pdbx_seq_one_letter_code
_entity_poly.pdbx_strand_id
1 'polypeptide(L)'
;MARKFFKSKNGNIPVPLFFPDATRGVIKSLDTSDLEKTQTLGILVNTFHLWQELGGDVLDKFEGIGNFMDFKGGTISDSGGFQVMSVIKSGNVKGKVTDEGVIFHPTKKSKKILTPEKSIAFQIKLGTDMVVVLDDFTDPKSSYEEAKDSVMRTISWAKRSKAEFEKICKSKKLNDTERPYILGVVQGGKYQDLREYCTKELVKIGFDGLGYGGWPIDENGDFDFESAKTIAEGAPEDYFLYGLGVGKPEEIVALSKMGFNIFDCVLPTRDARHGRLYIYNADSIEDINIK
;
A
#
# COMPACT_ATOMS: atom_id res chain seq x y z
N MET A 1 -6.94 3.01 -22.45
CA MET A 1 -6.83 4.42 -22.01
C MET A 1 -6.55 4.43 -20.52
N ALA A 2 -5.36 4.90 -20.15
CA ALA A 2 -4.94 5.02 -18.75
C ALA A 2 -5.93 5.82 -17.88
N ARG A 3 -6.07 5.40 -16.61
CA ARG A 3 -6.93 6.07 -15.64
C ARG A 3 -6.41 7.47 -15.34
N LYS A 4 -7.27 8.47 -15.52
CA LYS A 4 -6.95 9.89 -15.24
C LYS A 4 -7.37 10.34 -13.85
N PHE A 5 -8.19 9.55 -13.17
CA PHE A 5 -8.75 9.90 -11.88
C PHE A 5 -8.79 8.71 -10.94
N PHE A 6 -8.54 8.97 -9.67
CA PHE A 6 -8.82 8.11 -8.54
C PHE A 6 -10.22 8.46 -7.99
N LYS A 7 -11.14 7.51 -8.00
CA LYS A 7 -12.46 7.68 -7.38
C LYS A 7 -12.33 7.56 -5.87
N SER A 8 -12.76 8.59 -5.16
CA SER A 8 -13.02 8.53 -3.72
C SER A 8 -14.52 8.67 -3.44
N LYS A 9 -14.93 8.37 -2.20
CA LYS A 9 -16.29 8.64 -1.70
C LYS A 9 -16.77 10.09 -1.93
N ASN A 10 -15.85 11.06 -1.93
CA ASN A 10 -16.17 12.48 -2.02
C ASN A 10 -15.92 13.08 -3.41
N GLY A 11 -15.56 12.25 -4.40
CA GLY A 11 -15.37 12.67 -5.79
C GLY A 11 -14.13 12.10 -6.45
N ASN A 12 -13.93 12.52 -7.70
CA ASN A 12 -12.78 12.10 -8.50
C ASN A 12 -11.58 13.02 -8.23
N ILE A 13 -10.43 12.40 -8.00
CA ILE A 13 -9.17 13.07 -7.68
C ILE A 13 -8.18 12.83 -8.83
N PRO A 14 -7.53 13.87 -9.39
CA PRO A 14 -6.56 13.68 -10.47
C PRO A 14 -5.37 12.85 -9.99
N VAL A 15 -4.84 11.99 -10.85
CA VAL A 15 -3.57 11.28 -10.62
C VAL A 15 -2.43 11.92 -11.42
N PRO A 16 -1.16 11.84 -10.97
CA PRO A 16 -0.62 11.05 -9.85
C PRO A 16 -0.99 11.59 -8.45
N LEU A 17 -1.05 10.70 -7.46
CA LEU A 17 -1.37 11.03 -6.07
C LEU A 17 -0.32 10.53 -5.08
N PHE A 18 -0.02 11.38 -4.10
CA PHE A 18 0.82 11.05 -2.96
C PHE A 18 -0.03 11.01 -1.68
N PHE A 19 0.04 9.90 -0.96
CA PHE A 19 -0.73 9.59 0.24
C PHE A 19 0.22 9.59 1.45
N PRO A 20 0.34 10.70 2.20
CA PRO A 20 1.07 10.69 3.46
C PRO A 20 0.42 9.74 4.47
N ASP A 21 1.27 9.07 5.25
CA ASP A 21 0.84 8.06 6.23
C ASP A 21 0.20 8.67 7.48
N ALA A 22 -1.07 8.32 7.70
CA ALA A 22 -1.80 8.47 8.95
C ALA A 22 -1.81 7.15 9.73
N THR A 23 -0.66 6.77 10.31
CA THR A 23 -0.42 5.45 10.93
C THR A 23 -1.52 5.01 11.92
N ARG A 24 -2.12 5.94 12.66
CA ARG A 24 -3.17 5.66 13.66
C ARG A 24 -4.45 6.48 13.42
N GLY A 25 -4.76 6.75 12.16
CA GLY A 25 -5.85 7.67 11.83
C GLY A 25 -5.50 9.12 12.15
N VAL A 26 -4.22 9.46 12.14
CA VAL A 26 -3.71 10.83 12.29
C VAL A 26 -2.36 10.94 11.61
N ILE A 27 -2.17 12.02 10.84
CA ILE A 27 -0.84 12.38 10.34
C ILE A 27 -0.08 13.02 11.49
N LYS A 28 1.06 12.42 11.86
CA LYS A 28 1.78 12.84 13.06
C LYS A 28 2.19 14.32 12.96
N SER A 29 1.80 15.10 13.96
CA SER A 29 2.03 16.54 14.11
C SER A 29 1.15 17.47 13.28
N LEU A 30 0.13 16.96 12.59
CA LEU A 30 -0.83 17.76 11.82
C LEU A 30 -2.26 17.43 12.24
N ASP A 31 -3.13 18.44 12.20
CA ASP A 31 -4.58 18.25 12.33
C ASP A 31 -5.29 18.40 10.97
N THR A 32 -6.60 18.15 10.94
CA THR A 32 -7.41 18.25 9.72
C THR A 32 -7.37 19.64 9.09
N SER A 33 -7.26 20.71 9.90
CA SER A 33 -7.17 22.07 9.38
C SER A 33 -5.86 22.30 8.62
N ASP A 34 -4.77 21.67 9.07
CA ASP A 34 -3.50 21.71 8.35
C ASP A 34 -3.60 20.97 7.02
N LEU A 35 -4.27 19.81 7.00
CA LEU A 35 -4.48 19.03 5.76
C LEU A 35 -5.30 19.78 4.73
N GLU A 36 -6.32 20.53 5.16
CA GLU A 36 -7.11 21.41 4.29
C GLU A 36 -6.23 22.55 3.73
N LYS A 37 -5.41 23.19 4.58
CA LYS A 37 -4.50 24.27 4.15
C LYS A 37 -3.44 23.78 3.16
N THR A 38 -2.91 22.58 3.34
CA THR A 38 -1.92 21.97 2.42
C THR A 38 -2.57 21.32 1.21
N GLN A 39 -3.91 21.38 1.09
CA GLN A 39 -4.66 20.77 -0.01
C GLN A 39 -4.35 19.27 -0.18
N THR A 40 -4.15 18.57 0.94
CA THR A 40 -3.85 17.14 0.93
C THR A 40 -5.03 16.36 0.36
N LEU A 41 -4.83 15.76 -0.81
CA LEU A 41 -5.90 15.09 -1.56
C LEU A 41 -6.18 13.67 -1.09
N GLY A 42 -5.20 13.00 -0.48
CA GLY A 42 -5.38 11.64 0.00
C GLY A 42 -4.49 11.28 1.16
N ILE A 43 -4.85 10.21 1.90
CA ILE A 43 -4.14 9.70 3.07
C ILE A 43 -4.08 8.17 3.04
N LEU A 44 -2.94 7.61 3.42
CA LEU A 44 -2.81 6.19 3.72
C LEU A 44 -3.04 5.95 5.21
N VAL A 45 -3.85 4.96 5.56
CA VAL A 45 -4.01 4.50 6.94
C VAL A 45 -3.41 3.11 7.12
N ASN A 46 -2.86 2.86 8.31
CA ASN A 46 -2.20 1.60 8.59
C ASN A 46 -3.15 0.56 9.17
N THR A 47 -3.38 -0.52 8.42
CA THR A 47 -4.30 -1.59 8.82
C THR A 47 -3.83 -2.28 10.09
N PHE A 48 -2.52 -2.53 10.25
CA PHE A 48 -2.02 -3.29 11.40
C PHE A 48 -2.23 -2.53 12.72
N HIS A 49 -1.87 -1.26 12.76
CA HIS A 49 -2.05 -0.44 13.97
C HIS A 49 -3.53 -0.25 14.31
N LEU A 50 -4.34 0.10 13.31
CA LEU A 50 -5.78 0.28 13.52
C LEU A 50 -6.46 -1.02 13.92
N TRP A 51 -6.06 -2.18 13.37
CA TRP A 51 -6.64 -3.45 13.78
C TRP A 51 -6.33 -3.84 15.23
N GLN A 52 -5.20 -3.38 15.77
CA GLN A 52 -4.84 -3.64 17.17
C GLN A 52 -5.46 -2.66 18.15
N GLU A 53 -5.52 -1.39 17.77
CA GLU A 53 -5.81 -0.28 18.69
C GLU A 53 -7.22 0.28 18.49
N LEU A 54 -7.74 0.25 17.26
CA LEU A 54 -9.06 0.76 16.93
C LEU A 54 -10.10 -0.36 16.98
N GLY A 55 -11.05 -0.24 17.90
CA GLY A 55 -12.15 -1.19 18.04
C GLY A 55 -13.09 -1.14 16.85
N GLY A 56 -13.62 -2.30 16.45
CA GLY A 56 -14.60 -2.39 15.36
C GLY A 56 -15.83 -1.51 15.59
N ASP A 57 -16.29 -1.38 16.83
CA ASP A 57 -17.45 -0.56 17.21
C ASP A 57 -17.21 0.93 16.99
N VAL A 58 -15.95 1.38 17.08
CA VAL A 58 -15.58 2.77 16.79
C VAL A 58 -15.74 3.04 15.30
N LEU A 59 -15.23 2.16 14.45
CA LEU A 59 -15.41 2.29 12.99
C LEU A 59 -16.87 2.26 12.60
N ASP A 60 -17.69 1.42 13.24
CA ASP A 60 -19.13 1.34 12.97
C ASP A 60 -19.84 2.64 13.40
N LYS A 61 -19.48 3.21 14.56
CA LYS A 61 -20.03 4.47 15.06
C LYS A 61 -19.74 5.68 14.16
N PHE A 62 -18.53 5.73 13.60
CA PHE A 62 -18.12 6.83 12.73
C PHE A 62 -18.37 6.53 11.24
N GLU A 63 -18.88 5.34 10.90
CA GLU A 63 -19.12 4.92 9.51
C GLU A 63 -17.85 4.89 8.63
N GLY A 64 -16.72 4.54 9.25
CA GLY A 64 -15.43 4.36 8.59
C GLY A 64 -14.36 5.37 9.01
N ILE A 65 -13.15 5.17 8.47
CA ILE A 65 -11.94 5.87 8.92
C ILE A 65 -11.90 7.33 8.47
N GLY A 66 -12.41 7.66 7.27
CA GLY A 66 -12.45 9.05 6.78
C GLY A 66 -13.20 9.96 7.73
N ASN A 67 -14.42 9.56 8.11
CA ASN A 67 -15.24 10.29 9.09
C ASN A 67 -14.62 10.32 10.50
N PHE A 68 -13.99 9.22 10.94
CA PHE A 68 -13.27 9.20 12.21
C PHE A 68 -12.14 10.24 12.28
N MET A 69 -11.45 10.46 11.15
CA MET A 69 -10.40 11.47 11.01
C MET A 69 -10.92 12.87 10.64
N ASP A 70 -12.22 13.01 10.39
CA ASP A 70 -12.82 14.19 9.73
C ASP A 70 -12.12 14.57 8.40
N PHE A 71 -11.63 13.57 7.65
CA PHE A 71 -10.91 13.78 6.40
C PHE A 71 -11.78 13.52 5.18
N LYS A 72 -11.85 14.50 4.28
CA LYS A 72 -12.71 14.46 3.08
C LYS A 72 -11.99 14.01 1.80
N GLY A 73 -10.68 13.83 1.82
CA GLY A 73 -9.94 13.34 0.66
C GLY A 73 -10.05 11.82 0.46
N GLY A 74 -9.30 11.30 -0.51
CA GLY A 74 -9.22 9.87 -0.77
C GLY A 74 -8.47 9.12 0.33
N THR A 75 -8.94 7.94 0.69
CA THR A 75 -8.33 7.12 1.74
C THR A 75 -7.91 5.78 1.20
N ILE A 76 -6.67 5.36 1.48
CA ILE A 76 -6.18 4.04 1.11
C ILE A 76 -5.69 3.31 2.36
N SER A 77 -5.72 1.98 2.34
CA SER A 77 -5.16 1.17 3.42
C SER A 77 -4.11 0.21 2.89
N ASP A 78 -3.06 0.01 3.66
CA ASP A 78 -2.13 -1.10 3.44
C ASP A 78 -2.75 -2.44 3.91
N SER A 79 -2.08 -3.55 3.61
CA SER A 79 -2.52 -4.87 4.05
C SER A 79 -2.25 -5.16 5.54
N GLY A 80 -1.40 -4.33 6.18
CA GLY A 80 -0.82 -4.55 7.50
C GLY A 80 0.30 -5.61 7.55
N GLY A 81 0.60 -6.26 6.42
CA GLY A 81 1.58 -7.34 6.34
C GLY A 81 2.99 -6.85 6.64
N PHE A 82 3.41 -5.78 5.97
CA PHE A 82 4.78 -5.25 6.08
C PHE A 82 5.18 -4.96 7.53
N GLN A 83 4.30 -4.34 8.31
CA GLN A 83 4.54 -3.97 9.70
C GLN A 83 4.68 -5.21 10.59
N VAL A 84 3.76 -6.18 10.46
CA VAL A 84 3.80 -7.43 11.25
C VAL A 84 5.07 -8.21 10.94
N MET A 85 5.38 -8.38 9.66
CA MET A 85 6.54 -9.18 9.25
C MET A 85 7.86 -8.47 9.56
N SER A 86 7.93 -7.14 9.48
CA SER A 86 9.13 -6.39 9.87
C SER A 86 9.46 -6.55 11.36
N VAL A 87 8.46 -6.53 12.25
CA VAL A 87 8.70 -6.77 13.69
C VAL A 87 9.03 -8.23 14.01
N ILE A 88 8.54 -9.18 13.21
CA ILE A 88 8.93 -10.61 13.32
C ILE A 88 10.37 -10.81 12.85
N LYS A 89 10.70 -10.33 11.66
CA LYS A 89 12.02 -10.51 11.02
C LYS A 89 13.14 -9.79 11.79
N SER A 90 12.84 -8.65 12.43
CA SER A 90 13.79 -7.98 13.34
C SER A 90 14.01 -8.73 14.67
N GLY A 91 13.26 -9.79 14.96
CA GLY A 91 13.37 -10.57 16.20
C GLY A 91 12.70 -9.93 17.42
N ASN A 92 12.09 -8.75 17.27
CA ASN A 92 11.42 -8.04 18.35
C ASN A 92 10.11 -8.72 18.79
N VAL A 93 9.44 -9.41 17.86
CA VAL A 93 8.18 -10.12 18.10
C VAL A 93 8.31 -11.56 17.64
N LYS A 94 7.90 -12.51 18.49
CA LYS A 94 7.82 -13.92 18.07
C LYS A 94 6.71 -14.11 17.05
N GLY A 95 7.04 -14.67 15.90
CA GLY A 95 6.06 -14.99 14.86
C GLY A 95 6.64 -15.84 13.74
N LYS A 96 5.78 -16.18 12.77
CA LYS A 96 6.17 -16.87 11.55
C LYS A 96 5.19 -16.57 10.42
N VAL A 97 5.72 -16.54 9.21
CA VAL A 97 4.93 -16.57 7.97
C VAL A 97 4.61 -18.03 7.64
N THR A 98 3.35 -18.33 7.29
CA THR A 98 2.89 -19.67 6.89
C THR A 98 2.06 -19.58 5.63
N ASP A 99 1.61 -20.69 5.05
CA ASP A 99 0.68 -20.63 3.91
C ASP A 99 -0.69 -20.05 4.31
N GLU A 100 -1.08 -20.16 5.59
CA GLU A 100 -2.36 -19.65 6.10
C GLU A 100 -2.36 -18.12 6.25
N GLY A 101 -1.25 -17.54 6.68
CA GLY A 101 -1.12 -16.12 7.00
C GLY A 101 0.12 -15.83 7.85
N VAL A 102 0.13 -14.67 8.50
CA VAL A 102 1.20 -14.27 9.42
C VAL A 102 0.76 -14.49 10.86
N ILE A 103 1.45 -15.39 11.57
CA ILE A 103 1.20 -15.67 12.99
C ILE A 103 2.17 -14.84 13.83
N PHE A 104 1.66 -14.13 14.82
CA PHE A 104 2.49 -13.28 15.68
C PHE A 104 1.94 -13.17 17.10
N HIS A 105 2.82 -12.79 18.03
CA HIS A 105 2.51 -12.69 19.46
C HIS A 105 2.67 -11.25 19.95
N PRO A 106 1.60 -10.42 19.95
CA PRO A 106 1.67 -9.04 20.44
C PRO A 106 2.16 -8.95 21.89
N THR A 107 1.84 -9.97 22.71
CA THR A 107 2.32 -10.12 24.08
C THR A 107 2.72 -11.58 24.31
N LYS A 108 3.46 -11.86 25.39
CA LYS A 108 3.87 -13.23 25.75
C LYS A 108 2.71 -14.23 25.88
N LYS A 109 1.49 -13.75 26.14
CA LYS A 109 0.29 -14.59 26.37
C LYS A 109 -0.73 -14.54 25.23
N SER A 110 -0.54 -13.69 24.21
CA SER A 110 -1.49 -13.54 23.12
C SER A 110 -0.90 -14.04 21.80
N LYS A 111 -1.69 -14.84 21.07
CA LYS A 111 -1.39 -15.29 19.71
C LYS A 111 -2.44 -14.73 18.77
N LYS A 112 -2.01 -14.03 17.73
CA LYS A 112 -2.87 -13.53 16.65
C LYS A 112 -2.41 -14.10 15.32
N ILE A 113 -3.32 -14.17 14.35
CA ILE A 113 -3.03 -14.50 12.97
C ILE A 113 -3.70 -13.47 12.05
N LEU A 114 -2.89 -12.86 11.19
CA LEU A 114 -3.34 -12.03 10.08
C LEU A 114 -3.37 -12.88 8.82
N THR A 115 -4.56 -13.23 8.33
CA THR A 115 -4.75 -13.96 7.08
C THR A 115 -5.16 -13.00 5.97
N PRO A 116 -5.00 -13.38 4.68
CA PRO A 116 -5.56 -12.66 3.54
C PRO A 116 -7.01 -12.19 3.75
N GLU A 117 -7.88 -13.08 4.22
CA GLU A 117 -9.30 -12.80 4.42
C GLU A 117 -9.53 -11.79 5.55
N LYS A 118 -8.79 -11.92 6.67
CA LYS A 118 -8.90 -10.99 7.80
C LYS A 118 -8.40 -9.59 7.43
N SER A 119 -7.33 -9.51 6.64
CA SER A 119 -6.81 -8.23 6.15
C SER A 119 -7.86 -7.53 5.28
N ILE A 120 -8.41 -8.21 4.27
CA ILE A 120 -9.44 -7.64 3.39
C ILE A 120 -10.70 -7.27 4.15
N ALA A 121 -11.18 -8.12 5.04
CA ALA A 121 -12.38 -7.85 5.84
C ALA A 121 -12.21 -6.60 6.71
N PHE A 122 -11.03 -6.41 7.31
CA PHE A 122 -10.75 -5.22 8.11
C PHE A 122 -10.60 -3.96 7.26
N GLN A 123 -9.90 -4.03 6.12
CA GLN A 123 -9.77 -2.90 5.20
C GLN A 123 -11.12 -2.42 4.66
N ILE A 124 -12.02 -3.34 4.28
CA ILE A 124 -13.39 -2.97 3.89
C ILE A 124 -14.15 -2.36 5.07
N LYS A 125 -13.92 -2.82 6.30
CA LYS A 125 -14.50 -2.23 7.52
C LYS A 125 -13.95 -0.83 7.82
N LEU A 126 -12.69 -0.55 7.52
CA LEU A 126 -12.14 0.82 7.55
C LEU A 126 -12.89 1.72 6.56
N GLY A 127 -13.41 1.16 5.47
CA GLY A 127 -14.15 1.89 4.47
C GLY A 127 -13.26 2.82 3.66
N THR A 128 -12.02 2.40 3.39
CA THR A 128 -11.09 3.07 2.47
C THR A 128 -11.54 2.91 1.03
N ASP A 129 -11.07 3.80 0.15
CA ASP A 129 -11.36 3.82 -1.29
C ASP A 129 -10.49 2.84 -2.08
N MET A 130 -9.35 2.40 -1.50
CA MET A 130 -8.45 1.41 -2.07
C MET A 130 -7.90 0.49 -0.97
N VAL A 131 -7.88 -0.80 -1.26
CA VAL A 131 -7.35 -1.85 -0.40
C VAL A 131 -6.21 -2.60 -1.09
N VAL A 132 -5.23 -3.05 -0.31
CA VAL A 132 -4.05 -3.77 -0.80
C VAL A 132 -4.06 -5.20 -0.25
N VAL A 133 -3.83 -6.19 -1.12
CA VAL A 133 -3.80 -7.60 -0.69
C VAL A 133 -2.61 -7.88 0.23
N LEU A 134 -2.76 -8.88 1.11
CA LEU A 134 -1.65 -9.38 1.90
C LEU A 134 -0.64 -10.11 1.00
N ASP A 135 0.64 -9.81 1.17
CA ASP A 135 1.76 -10.32 0.39
C ASP A 135 2.87 -10.84 1.32
N ASP A 136 3.80 -11.62 0.78
CA ASP A 136 4.99 -12.09 1.50
C ASP A 136 6.24 -11.54 0.81
N PHE A 137 7.01 -10.71 1.51
CA PHE A 137 8.23 -10.10 0.97
C PHE A 137 9.48 -10.81 1.46
N THR A 138 10.59 -10.66 0.76
CA THR A 138 11.91 -11.16 1.18
C THR A 138 12.86 -10.04 1.61
N ASP A 139 13.97 -10.41 2.27
CA ASP A 139 15.08 -9.49 2.50
C ASP A 139 15.80 -9.20 1.18
N PRO A 140 16.39 -8.00 0.96
CA PRO A 140 17.15 -7.71 -0.26
C PRO A 140 18.28 -8.73 -0.55
N LYS A 141 18.79 -9.41 0.48
CA LYS A 141 19.86 -10.41 0.38
C LYS A 141 19.35 -11.85 0.23
N SER A 142 18.04 -12.07 0.20
CA SER A 142 17.46 -13.41 0.05
C SER A 142 17.89 -14.07 -1.26
N SER A 143 18.05 -15.38 -1.19
CA SER A 143 18.34 -16.23 -2.35
C SER A 143 17.17 -16.30 -3.33
N TYR A 144 17.44 -16.82 -4.53
CA TYR A 144 16.43 -17.01 -5.56
C TYR A 144 15.28 -17.92 -5.09
N GLU A 145 15.60 -19.05 -4.44
CA GLU A 145 14.57 -19.97 -3.96
C GLU A 145 13.71 -19.36 -2.85
N GLU A 146 14.30 -18.58 -1.93
CA GLU A 146 13.53 -17.85 -0.91
C GLU A 146 12.60 -16.80 -1.55
N ALA A 147 13.10 -16.04 -2.53
CA ALA A 147 12.29 -15.07 -3.27
C ALA A 147 11.16 -15.74 -4.06
N LYS A 148 11.43 -16.89 -4.68
CA LYS A 148 10.45 -17.69 -5.40
C LYS A 148 9.36 -18.22 -4.47
N ASP A 149 9.72 -18.75 -3.29
CA ASP A 149 8.76 -19.22 -2.30
C ASP A 149 7.84 -18.09 -1.82
N SER A 150 8.40 -16.88 -1.59
CA SER A 150 7.64 -15.68 -1.24
C SER A 150 6.70 -15.24 -2.38
N VAL A 151 7.14 -15.31 -3.64
CA VAL A 151 6.29 -15.03 -4.80
C VAL A 151 5.14 -16.03 -4.91
N MET A 152 5.41 -17.32 -4.75
CA MET A 152 4.36 -18.36 -4.79
C MET A 152 3.33 -18.15 -3.67
N ARG A 153 3.78 -17.81 -2.47
CA ARG A 153 2.90 -17.49 -1.33
C ARG A 153 2.10 -16.21 -1.60
N THR A 154 2.73 -15.16 -2.12
CA THR A 154 2.07 -13.91 -2.51
C THR A 154 0.96 -14.14 -3.52
N ILE A 155 1.20 -14.94 -4.56
CA ILE A 155 0.17 -15.28 -5.56
C ILE A 155 -0.98 -16.07 -4.91
N SER A 156 -0.66 -17.04 -4.04
CA SER A 156 -1.67 -17.82 -3.30
C SER A 156 -2.54 -16.93 -2.40
N TRP A 157 -1.92 -16.01 -1.66
CA TRP A 157 -2.60 -15.06 -0.79
C TRP A 157 -3.40 -14.01 -1.57
N ALA A 158 -2.92 -13.58 -2.73
CA ALA A 158 -3.64 -12.68 -3.63
C ALA A 158 -4.94 -13.31 -4.13
N LYS A 159 -4.92 -14.61 -4.52
CA LYS A 159 -6.14 -15.35 -4.92
C LYS A 159 -7.17 -15.39 -3.79
N ARG A 160 -6.72 -15.69 -2.57
CA ARG A 160 -7.59 -15.72 -1.38
C ARG A 160 -8.16 -14.34 -1.03
N SER A 161 -7.32 -13.31 -1.11
CA SER A 161 -7.73 -11.91 -0.88
C SER A 161 -8.79 -11.49 -1.88
N LYS A 162 -8.59 -11.78 -3.17
CA LYS A 162 -9.55 -11.44 -4.23
C LYS A 162 -10.89 -12.15 -4.01
N ALA A 163 -10.87 -13.44 -3.69
CA ALA A 163 -12.08 -14.21 -3.43
C ALA A 163 -12.88 -13.67 -2.23
N GLU A 164 -12.20 -13.32 -1.12
CA GLU A 164 -12.88 -12.72 0.05
C GLU A 164 -13.41 -11.32 -0.27
N PHE A 165 -12.66 -10.51 -1.01
CA PHE A 165 -13.08 -9.19 -1.47
C PHE A 165 -14.38 -9.24 -2.26
N GLU A 166 -14.45 -10.13 -3.28
CA GLU A 166 -15.64 -10.30 -4.11
C GLU A 166 -16.83 -10.81 -3.30
N LYS A 167 -16.60 -11.76 -2.39
CA LYS A 167 -17.62 -12.28 -1.47
C LYS A 167 -18.19 -11.16 -0.59
N ILE A 168 -17.34 -10.28 -0.03
CA ILE A 168 -17.79 -9.17 0.81
C ILE A 168 -18.53 -8.12 -0.03
N CYS A 169 -18.01 -7.75 -1.21
CA CYS A 169 -18.68 -6.81 -2.10
C CYS A 169 -20.07 -7.30 -2.51
N LYS A 170 -20.19 -8.60 -2.85
CA LYS A 170 -21.47 -9.23 -3.19
C LYS A 170 -22.43 -9.26 -1.99
N SER A 171 -21.96 -9.61 -0.80
CA SER A 171 -22.83 -9.68 0.40
C SER A 171 -23.35 -8.31 0.81
N LYS A 172 -22.52 -7.27 0.67
CA LYS A 172 -22.88 -5.86 0.91
C LYS A 172 -23.62 -5.21 -0.27
N LYS A 173 -23.75 -5.91 -1.41
CA LYS A 173 -24.36 -5.39 -2.66
C LYS A 173 -23.70 -4.12 -3.18
N LEU A 174 -22.38 -4.00 -3.01
CA LEU A 174 -21.62 -2.84 -3.50
C LEU A 174 -21.60 -2.87 -5.03
N ASN A 175 -21.99 -1.76 -5.64
CA ASN A 175 -21.84 -1.57 -7.09
C ASN A 175 -20.41 -1.06 -7.44
N ASP A 176 -20.12 -0.87 -8.73
CA ASP A 176 -18.79 -0.41 -9.18
C ASP A 176 -18.39 1.00 -8.69
N THR A 177 -19.38 1.85 -8.38
CA THR A 177 -19.14 3.18 -7.81
C THR A 177 -18.91 3.12 -6.30
N GLU A 178 -19.45 2.12 -5.60
CA GLU A 178 -19.32 1.96 -4.14
C GLU A 178 -18.17 1.06 -3.71
N ARG A 179 -17.83 0.04 -4.52
CA ARG A 179 -16.73 -0.87 -4.19
C ARG A 179 -15.40 -0.09 -4.21
N PRO A 180 -14.50 -0.35 -3.25
CA PRO A 180 -13.16 0.20 -3.32
C PRO A 180 -12.35 -0.49 -4.43
N TYR A 181 -11.22 0.10 -4.78
CA TYR A 181 -10.23 -0.55 -5.62
C TYR A 181 -9.49 -1.63 -4.83
N ILE A 182 -9.10 -2.71 -5.50
CA ILE A 182 -8.24 -3.76 -4.91
C ILE A 182 -6.97 -3.93 -5.73
N LEU A 183 -5.81 -3.87 -5.07
CA LEU A 183 -4.50 -4.00 -5.72
C LEU A 183 -3.80 -5.29 -5.32
N GLY A 184 -3.26 -5.98 -6.33
CA GLY A 184 -2.25 -7.01 -6.15
C GLY A 184 -0.89 -6.39 -5.81
N VAL A 185 -0.02 -7.13 -5.13
CA VAL A 185 1.33 -6.65 -4.79
C VAL A 185 2.35 -7.54 -5.48
N VAL A 186 3.14 -6.97 -6.39
CA VAL A 186 4.19 -7.70 -7.09
C VAL A 186 5.38 -7.87 -6.15
N GLN A 187 5.81 -9.13 -5.99
CA GLN A 187 7.02 -9.53 -5.28
C GLN A 187 8.02 -10.17 -6.25
N GLY A 188 9.23 -10.46 -5.77
CA GLY A 188 10.30 -11.07 -6.58
C GLY A 188 11.72 -10.77 -6.10
N GLY A 189 11.88 -9.94 -5.05
CA GLY A 189 13.19 -9.47 -4.63
C GLY A 189 13.89 -8.72 -5.78
N LYS A 190 15.18 -9.02 -5.97
CA LYS A 190 16.03 -8.49 -7.04
C LYS A 190 15.96 -9.28 -8.36
N TYR A 191 15.15 -10.34 -8.42
CA TYR A 191 15.11 -11.27 -9.54
C TYR A 191 14.01 -10.87 -10.54
N GLN A 192 14.41 -10.36 -11.70
CA GLN A 192 13.49 -9.79 -12.69
C GLN A 192 12.54 -10.84 -13.31
N ASP A 193 13.00 -12.07 -13.48
CA ASP A 193 12.17 -13.18 -13.94
C ASP A 193 11.06 -13.53 -12.93
N LEU A 194 11.34 -13.45 -11.63
CA LEU A 194 10.34 -13.59 -10.58
C LEU A 194 9.36 -12.40 -10.56
N ARG A 195 9.83 -11.17 -10.78
CA ARG A 195 8.98 -9.97 -10.89
C ARG A 195 8.03 -10.08 -12.08
N GLU A 196 8.54 -10.49 -13.23
CA GLU A 196 7.75 -10.72 -14.44
C GLU A 196 6.72 -11.83 -14.22
N TYR A 197 7.13 -12.95 -13.64
CA TYR A 197 6.24 -14.07 -13.33
C TYR A 197 5.12 -13.65 -12.36
N CYS A 198 5.47 -12.98 -11.26
CA CYS A 198 4.51 -12.51 -10.27
C CYS A 198 3.51 -11.52 -10.89
N THR A 199 4.00 -10.57 -11.70
CA THR A 199 3.16 -9.61 -12.44
C THR A 199 2.15 -10.34 -13.33
N LYS A 200 2.61 -11.28 -14.17
CA LYS A 200 1.73 -12.05 -15.07
C LYS A 200 0.67 -12.84 -14.31
N GLU A 201 1.04 -13.48 -13.19
CA GLU A 201 0.08 -14.25 -12.39
C GLU A 201 -0.95 -13.37 -11.68
N LEU A 202 -0.55 -12.19 -11.18
CA LEU A 202 -1.48 -11.24 -10.57
C LEU A 202 -2.43 -10.62 -11.60
N VAL A 203 -1.96 -10.33 -12.81
CA VAL A 203 -2.82 -9.88 -13.91
C VAL A 203 -3.88 -10.93 -14.25
N LYS A 204 -3.51 -12.22 -14.30
CA LYS A 204 -4.47 -13.32 -14.53
C LYS A 204 -5.55 -13.43 -13.46
N ILE A 205 -5.24 -13.08 -12.21
CA ILE A 205 -6.22 -13.08 -11.11
C ILE A 205 -7.25 -11.95 -11.28
N GLY A 206 -6.83 -10.80 -11.82
CA GLY A 206 -7.69 -9.65 -12.09
C GLY A 206 -7.82 -8.71 -10.89
N PHE A 207 -7.16 -7.55 -10.97
CA PHE A 207 -7.15 -6.50 -9.95
C PHE A 207 -7.51 -5.15 -10.57
N ASP A 208 -7.69 -4.11 -9.76
CA ASP A 208 -7.82 -2.73 -10.26
C ASP A 208 -6.46 -2.06 -10.46
N GLY A 209 -5.38 -2.72 -10.02
CA GLY A 209 -4.02 -2.22 -10.09
C GLY A 209 -3.00 -3.18 -9.49
N LEU A 210 -1.73 -2.81 -9.62
CA LEU A 210 -0.58 -3.52 -9.06
C LEU A 210 0.30 -2.56 -8.25
N GLY A 211 0.76 -3.04 -7.11
CA GLY A 211 1.75 -2.36 -6.29
C GLY A 211 3.15 -2.93 -6.50
N TYR A 212 4.16 -2.06 -6.50
CA TYR A 212 5.57 -2.46 -6.42
C TYR A 212 5.92 -2.78 -4.97
N GLY A 213 5.83 -4.07 -4.61
CA GLY A 213 6.09 -4.55 -3.25
C GLY A 213 7.53 -4.99 -2.99
N GLY A 214 7.81 -5.18 -1.70
CA GLY A 214 9.14 -5.57 -1.21
C GLY A 214 10.01 -4.35 -0.95
N TRP A 215 11.32 -4.56 -0.87
CA TRP A 215 12.27 -3.45 -0.74
C TRP A 215 12.62 -2.94 -2.15
N PRO A 216 12.34 -1.67 -2.48
CA PRO A 216 12.64 -1.11 -3.79
C PRO A 216 14.10 -0.65 -3.89
N ILE A 217 15.01 -1.39 -3.23
CA ILE A 217 16.41 -1.03 -3.07
C ILE A 217 17.25 -2.26 -3.40
N ASP A 218 18.29 -2.06 -4.19
CA ASP A 218 19.25 -3.09 -4.56
C ASP A 218 20.29 -3.35 -3.44
N GLU A 219 21.27 -4.19 -3.73
CA GLU A 219 22.35 -4.53 -2.77
C GLU A 219 23.33 -3.39 -2.50
N ASN A 220 23.35 -2.36 -3.35
CA ASN A 220 24.20 -1.17 -3.23
C ASN A 220 23.50 -0.02 -2.48
N GLY A 221 22.19 -0.13 -2.26
CA GLY A 221 21.38 0.92 -1.62
C GLY A 221 20.69 1.84 -2.63
N ASP A 222 20.78 1.55 -3.92
CA ASP A 222 20.17 2.32 -5.00
C ASP A 222 18.75 1.83 -5.28
N PHE A 223 17.90 2.74 -5.79
CA PHE A 223 16.52 2.40 -6.12
C PHE A 223 16.44 1.47 -7.34
N ASP A 224 15.67 0.39 -7.23
CA ASP A 224 15.52 -0.61 -8.29
C ASP A 224 14.44 -0.19 -9.32
N PHE A 225 14.87 0.65 -10.26
CA PHE A 225 14.01 1.11 -11.37
C PHE A 225 13.65 0.01 -12.36
N GLU A 226 14.47 -1.04 -12.48
CA GLU A 226 14.23 -2.11 -13.45
C GLU A 226 13.02 -2.96 -13.02
N SER A 227 12.89 -3.27 -11.74
CA SER A 227 11.67 -3.93 -11.24
C SER A 227 10.41 -3.08 -11.45
N ALA A 228 10.50 -1.75 -11.24
CA ALA A 228 9.37 -0.86 -11.48
C ALA A 228 8.95 -0.89 -12.96
N LYS A 229 9.92 -0.85 -13.88
CA LYS A 229 9.70 -0.95 -15.32
C LYS A 229 9.08 -2.30 -15.71
N THR A 230 9.62 -3.42 -15.21
CA THR A 230 9.08 -4.77 -15.43
C THR A 230 7.61 -4.87 -15.03
N ILE A 231 7.23 -4.27 -13.89
CA ILE A 231 5.84 -4.23 -13.44
C ILE A 231 4.97 -3.40 -14.38
N ALA A 232 5.44 -2.21 -14.76
CA ALA A 232 4.70 -1.30 -15.62
C ALA A 232 4.45 -1.89 -17.02
N GLU A 233 5.46 -2.52 -17.63
CA GLU A 233 5.34 -3.16 -18.94
C GLU A 233 4.45 -4.41 -18.92
N GLY A 234 4.38 -5.10 -17.78
CA GLY A 234 3.53 -6.28 -17.59
C GLY A 234 2.08 -5.97 -17.20
N ALA A 235 1.77 -4.73 -16.81
CA ALA A 235 0.44 -4.34 -16.34
C ALA A 235 -0.48 -3.86 -17.48
N PRO A 236 -1.80 -4.14 -17.40
CA PRO A 236 -2.78 -3.51 -18.28
C PRO A 236 -2.76 -1.98 -18.19
N GLU A 237 -3.03 -1.31 -19.32
CA GLU A 237 -2.97 0.17 -19.42
C GLU A 237 -3.94 0.87 -18.45
N ASP A 238 -5.05 0.23 -18.10
CA ASP A 238 -6.10 0.77 -17.23
C ASP A 238 -5.89 0.45 -15.73
N TYR A 239 -4.78 -0.20 -15.37
CA TYR A 239 -4.45 -0.49 -13.97
C TYR A 239 -3.88 0.74 -13.25
N PHE A 240 -4.19 0.87 -11.96
CA PHE A 240 -3.39 1.73 -11.09
C PHE A 240 -2.04 1.07 -10.83
N LEU A 241 -0.98 1.85 -10.91
CA LEU A 241 0.37 1.40 -10.58
C LEU A 241 0.84 2.15 -9.33
N TYR A 242 1.10 1.39 -8.27
CA TYR A 242 1.32 1.92 -6.93
C TYR A 242 2.76 1.67 -6.47
N GLY A 243 3.54 2.74 -6.28
CA GLY A 243 4.85 2.68 -5.63
C GLY A 243 4.69 2.60 -4.11
N LEU A 244 4.59 1.38 -3.56
CA LEU A 244 4.40 1.15 -2.13
C LEU A 244 5.63 1.64 -1.35
N GLY A 245 5.44 2.59 -0.43
CA GLY A 245 6.49 3.17 0.39
C GLY A 245 7.49 4.07 -0.36
N VAL A 246 7.22 4.40 -1.63
CA VAL A 246 8.07 5.29 -2.44
C VAL A 246 7.74 6.74 -2.12
N GLY A 247 8.74 7.47 -1.63
CA GLY A 247 8.51 8.82 -1.10
C GLY A 247 9.55 9.87 -1.43
N LYS A 248 10.72 9.52 -1.99
CA LYS A 248 11.66 10.55 -2.40
C LYS A 248 11.16 11.21 -3.68
N PRO A 249 11.22 12.54 -3.81
CA PRO A 249 10.70 13.25 -4.98
C PRO A 249 11.23 12.70 -6.32
N GLU A 250 12.52 12.40 -6.40
CA GLU A 250 13.18 11.86 -7.60
C GLU A 250 12.64 10.48 -8.00
N GLU A 251 12.35 9.61 -7.02
CA GLU A 251 11.79 8.28 -7.24
C GLU A 251 10.34 8.39 -7.73
N ILE A 252 9.54 9.27 -7.10
CA ILE A 252 8.14 9.54 -7.50
C ILE A 252 8.09 10.04 -8.96
N VAL A 253 8.94 11.01 -9.32
CA VAL A 253 8.97 11.57 -10.69
C VAL A 253 9.35 10.49 -11.71
N ALA A 254 10.38 9.69 -11.42
CA ALA A 254 10.83 8.63 -12.31
C ALA A 254 9.76 7.56 -12.52
N LEU A 255 9.13 7.09 -11.44
CA LEU A 255 8.06 6.09 -11.51
C LEU A 255 6.81 6.66 -12.19
N SER A 256 6.49 7.94 -11.98
CA SER A 256 5.35 8.57 -12.64
C SER A 256 5.50 8.59 -14.16
N LYS A 257 6.72 8.84 -14.66
CA LYS A 257 7.05 8.72 -16.09
C LYS A 257 6.93 7.30 -16.64
N MET A 258 7.03 6.28 -15.78
CA MET A 258 6.82 4.86 -16.11
C MET A 258 5.35 4.43 -16.00
N GLY A 259 4.43 5.32 -15.59
CA GLY A 259 2.99 5.04 -15.48
C GLY A 259 2.49 4.81 -14.05
N PHE A 260 3.36 4.86 -13.04
CA PHE A 260 2.93 4.85 -11.64
C PHE A 260 2.16 6.12 -11.29
N ASN A 261 1.09 5.96 -10.53
CA ASN A 261 0.11 7.02 -10.32
C ASN A 261 -0.43 7.10 -8.89
N ILE A 262 -0.01 6.16 -8.02
CA ILE A 262 -0.28 6.17 -6.59
C ILE A 262 1.06 5.99 -5.86
N PHE A 263 1.29 6.76 -4.80
CA PHE A 263 2.49 6.72 -3.99
C PHE A 263 2.12 6.96 -2.52
N ASP A 264 2.85 6.35 -1.59
CA ASP A 264 2.73 6.63 -0.16
C ASP A 264 4.11 6.64 0.48
N CYS A 265 4.28 7.47 1.51
CA CYS A 265 5.47 7.38 2.34
C CYS A 265 5.35 8.21 3.62
N VAL A 266 5.95 7.70 4.69
CA VAL A 266 6.20 8.45 5.92
C VAL A 266 7.21 9.59 5.77
N LEU A 267 7.99 9.63 4.67
CA LEU A 267 9.17 10.50 4.52
C LEU A 267 8.88 11.97 4.84
N PRO A 268 7.92 12.66 4.21
CA PRO A 268 7.72 14.10 4.43
C PRO A 268 7.51 14.46 5.90
N THR A 269 6.66 13.70 6.59
CA THR A 269 6.33 13.97 8.00
C THR A 269 7.44 13.51 8.94
N ARG A 270 8.10 12.37 8.64
CA ARG A 270 9.24 11.88 9.42
C ARG A 270 10.39 12.85 9.36
N ASP A 271 10.67 13.39 8.18
CA ASP A 271 11.82 14.25 7.94
C ASP A 271 11.66 15.61 8.58
N ALA A 272 10.47 16.21 8.49
CA ALA A 272 10.14 17.43 9.20
C ALA A 272 10.40 17.29 10.72
N ARG A 273 10.00 16.17 11.34
CA ARG A 273 10.27 15.90 12.76
C ARG A 273 11.75 15.69 13.10
N HIS A 274 12.58 15.35 12.12
CA HIS A 274 14.03 15.27 12.26
C HIS A 274 14.75 16.55 11.78
N GLY A 275 14.01 17.64 11.56
CA GLY A 275 14.59 18.93 11.19
C GLY A 275 15.01 19.04 9.72
N ARG A 276 14.51 18.15 8.85
CA ARG A 276 14.72 18.23 7.40
C ARG A 276 13.51 18.86 6.74
N LEU A 277 13.75 19.96 6.02
CA LEU A 277 12.75 20.68 5.25
C LEU A 277 12.97 20.45 3.76
N TYR A 278 11.92 20.07 3.05
CA TYR A 278 11.91 20.06 1.58
C TYR A 278 11.63 21.49 1.12
N ILE A 279 12.57 22.08 0.39
CA ILE A 279 12.42 23.42 -0.18
C ILE A 279 12.30 23.31 -1.70
N TYR A 280 11.39 24.11 -2.25
CA TYR A 280 11.10 24.18 -3.68
C TYR A 280 11.81 25.39 -4.35
N ASN A 281 12.50 26.23 -3.58
CA ASN A 281 12.94 27.53 -4.07
C ASN A 281 14.33 27.46 -4.74
N ALA A 282 14.42 26.80 -5.91
CA ALA A 282 15.53 26.86 -6.89
C ALA A 282 16.95 26.43 -6.37
N ASP A 283 18.03 26.18 -7.13
CA ASP A 283 18.44 26.27 -8.55
C ASP A 283 18.85 24.88 -9.16
N SER A 284 17.99 23.89 -9.32
CA SER A 284 16.58 23.91 -9.00
C SER A 284 15.99 22.49 -8.98
N ILE A 285 14.92 22.31 -8.21
CA ILE A 285 13.95 21.22 -8.42
C ILE A 285 13.18 21.55 -9.71
N GLU A 286 13.08 22.84 -10.00
CA GLU A 286 13.02 23.40 -11.32
C GLU A 286 14.19 22.95 -12.21
N ASP A 287 14.14 22.92 -13.51
CA ASP A 287 13.12 23.51 -14.33
C ASP A 287 11.77 22.76 -14.25
N ILE A 288 11.58 21.73 -13.35
CA ILE A 288 10.32 21.12 -12.90
C ILE A 288 9.17 21.62 -13.71
N ASN A 289 9.10 20.97 -14.86
CA ASN A 289 7.86 20.76 -15.50
C ASN A 289 7.20 19.57 -14.81
N ILE A 290 6.16 19.85 -14.03
CA ILE A 290 5.28 18.86 -13.39
C ILE A 290 4.11 18.49 -14.34
N LYS A 291 4.25 18.76 -15.65
CA LYS A 291 3.35 18.29 -16.71
C LYS A 291 3.90 17.05 -17.40
#